data_AF-A0A2I3LCP6-F1
#
_entry.id   AF-A0A2I3LCP6-F1
#
_cell.length_a   1.000
_cell.length_b   1.000
_cell.length_c   1.000
_cell.angle_alpha   90.00
_cell.angle_beta   90.00
_cell.angle_gamma   90.00
#
_symmetry.space_group_name_H-M   'P 1'
#
loop_
_entity.id
_entity.type
_entity.pdbx_description
1 polymer ?
#
loop_
_entity_poly.entity_id
_entity_poly.type
_entity_poly.pdbx_seq_one_letter_code
_entity_poly.pdbx_strand_id
1 'polypeptide(L)'
;MAVGKNKRLTKGGKKGAKKKVVDPFSKKDWYDVKASAMFNVRNIGKTLVTRTQGTKIASDGLKGRVFEVSLADLQNDEVAFRKFKLITEDVQDNAILFNKKKKKKANKPQRGMEESYMHVGK
;
A
#
# COMPACT_ATOMS: atom_id res chain seq x y z
N MET A 1 58.34 -5.55 14.24
CA MET A 1 57.85 -4.16 14.24
C MET A 1 58.76 -3.36 13.34
N ALA A 2 58.29 -2.95 12.16
CA ALA A 2 59.05 -2.15 11.20
C ALA A 2 58.14 -1.02 10.73
N VAL A 3 58.55 0.22 11.05
CA VAL A 3 57.72 1.43 10.97
C VAL A 3 57.99 2.10 9.63
N GLY A 4 57.25 1.69 8.58
CA GLY A 4 57.33 2.28 7.25
C GLY A 4 56.47 3.56 7.15
N LYS A 5 57.13 4.72 7.19
CA LYS A 5 56.51 6.04 6.92
C LYS A 5 56.03 6.12 5.47
N ASN A 6 54.77 5.76 5.20
CA ASN A 6 54.15 6.11 3.92
C ASN A 6 53.63 7.55 3.97
N LYS A 7 54.37 8.38 3.23
CA LYS A 7 54.13 9.78 2.86
C LYS A 7 52.64 10.03 2.65
N ARG A 8 52.06 10.80 3.57
CA ARG A 8 50.72 11.40 3.53
C ARG A 8 50.41 11.90 2.11
N LEU A 9 49.68 11.11 1.34
CA LEU A 9 49.03 11.55 0.11
C LEU A 9 47.96 12.54 0.53
N THR A 10 48.30 13.80 0.42
CA THR A 10 47.40 14.93 0.56
C THR A 10 46.18 14.75 -0.33
N LYS A 11 45.01 14.68 0.30
CA LYS A 11 43.84 15.51 -0.03
C LYS A 11 43.64 15.77 -1.54
N GLY A 12 43.04 14.81 -2.24
CA GLY A 12 42.62 15.04 -3.62
C GLY A 12 42.29 13.77 -4.40
N GLY A 13 41.15 13.14 -4.12
CA GLY A 13 40.73 11.97 -4.90
C GLY A 13 39.34 11.47 -4.53
N LYS A 14 38.35 11.85 -5.34
CA LYS A 14 36.90 11.61 -5.19
C LYS A 14 36.24 12.40 -4.05
N LYS A 15 36.15 13.72 -4.26
CA LYS A 15 34.93 14.48 -3.91
C LYS A 15 33.74 13.62 -4.35
N GLY A 16 32.96 13.18 -3.37
CA GLY A 16 32.03 12.06 -3.45
C GLY A 16 31.40 11.97 -4.82
N ALA A 17 31.55 10.80 -5.47
CA ALA A 17 30.87 10.47 -6.70
C ALA A 17 29.43 10.96 -6.54
N LYS A 18 29.06 12.06 -7.23
CA LYS A 18 27.69 12.58 -7.23
C LYS A 18 26.87 11.36 -7.62
N LYS A 19 26.17 10.77 -6.64
CA LYS A 19 25.22 9.70 -6.93
C LYS A 19 24.38 10.28 -8.04
N LYS A 20 24.38 9.62 -9.21
CA LYS A 20 23.52 10.07 -10.32
C LYS A 20 22.16 10.31 -9.69
N VAL A 21 21.63 11.52 -9.88
CA VAL A 21 20.28 11.85 -9.40
C VAL A 21 19.37 10.96 -10.24
N VAL A 22 19.03 9.81 -9.66
CA VAL A 22 18.13 8.84 -10.25
C VAL A 22 16.77 9.11 -9.62
N ASP A 23 15.76 9.23 -10.47
CA ASP A 23 14.40 9.43 -10.03
C ASP A 23 13.97 8.29 -9.07
N PRO A 24 13.39 8.61 -7.90
CA PRO A 24 12.97 7.62 -6.93
C PRO A 24 11.93 6.60 -7.43
N PHE A 25 11.14 6.93 -8.46
CA PHE A 25 10.13 6.03 -9.02
C PHE A 25 10.69 5.06 -10.07
N SER A 26 11.83 5.38 -10.68
CA SER A 26 12.52 4.53 -11.65
C SER A 26 12.98 3.18 -11.10
N LYS A 27 12.96 3.01 -9.77
CA LYS A 27 13.30 1.75 -9.08
C LYS A 27 12.07 1.00 -8.57
N LYS A 28 10.87 1.46 -8.92
CA LYS A 28 9.62 0.90 -8.42
C LYS A 28 8.89 0.18 -9.54
N ASP A 29 8.33 -0.98 -9.20
CA ASP A 29 7.50 -1.77 -10.09
C ASP A 29 6.05 -1.76 -9.57
N TRP A 30 5.12 -1.88 -10.51
CA TRP A 30 3.69 -1.96 -10.24
C TRP A 30 3.24 -3.42 -10.11
N TYR A 31 2.43 -3.68 -9.10
CA TYR A 31 1.79 -4.96 -8.83
C TYR A 31 0.28 -4.80 -8.86
N ASP A 32 -0.42 -5.78 -9.44
CA ASP A 32 -1.88 -5.79 -9.47
C ASP A 32 -2.43 -6.26 -8.12
N VAL A 33 -3.39 -5.54 -7.58
CA VAL A 33 -4.03 -5.79 -6.29
C VAL A 33 -5.34 -6.54 -6.56
N LYS A 34 -5.37 -7.83 -6.22
CA LYS A 34 -6.53 -8.69 -6.49
C LYS A 34 -7.23 -9.16 -5.22
N ALA A 35 -8.53 -8.91 -5.13
CA ALA A 35 -9.39 -9.43 -4.09
C ALA A 35 -9.54 -10.97 -4.19
N SER A 36 -9.87 -11.60 -3.07
CA SER A 36 -10.23 -13.02 -3.02
C SER A 36 -11.45 -13.35 -3.88
N ALA A 37 -11.60 -14.63 -4.25
CA ALA A 37 -12.69 -15.17 -5.04
C ALA A 37 -14.10 -14.94 -4.47
N MET A 38 -14.21 -14.57 -3.20
CA MET A 38 -15.47 -14.28 -2.52
C MET A 38 -16.16 -12.99 -2.99
N PHE A 39 -15.46 -12.13 -3.74
CA PHE A 39 -16.00 -10.86 -4.26
C PHE A 39 -16.22 -10.94 -5.77
N ASN A 40 -17.27 -10.27 -6.26
CA ASN A 40 -17.58 -10.24 -7.69
C ASN A 40 -16.51 -9.47 -8.47
N VAL A 41 -16.07 -8.32 -7.94
CA VAL A 41 -14.98 -7.53 -8.53
C VAL A 41 -13.68 -7.90 -7.85
N ARG A 42 -12.78 -8.55 -8.60
CA ARG A 42 -11.46 -8.95 -8.09
C ARG A 42 -10.40 -7.89 -8.28
N ASN A 43 -10.48 -7.06 -9.31
CA ASN A 43 -9.42 -6.10 -9.57
C ASN A 43 -9.68 -4.82 -8.78
N ILE A 44 -8.90 -4.58 -7.72
CA ILE A 44 -9.08 -3.42 -6.84
C ILE A 44 -8.25 -2.23 -7.37
N GLY A 45 -7.06 -2.51 -7.90
CA GLY A 45 -6.16 -1.48 -8.40
C GLY A 45 -4.72 -1.97 -8.53
N LYS A 46 -3.76 -1.05 -8.50
CA LYS A 46 -2.32 -1.34 -8.55
C LYS A 46 -1.61 -0.73 -7.36
N THR A 47 -0.53 -1.38 -6.90
CA THR A 47 0.34 -0.83 -5.86
C THR A 47 1.79 -0.87 -6.33
N LEU A 48 2.54 0.16 -5.96
CA LEU A 48 3.95 0.27 -6.27
C LEU A 48 4.83 -0.20 -5.10
N VAL A 49 5.89 -0.92 -5.42
CA VAL A 49 6.93 -1.31 -4.46
C VAL A 49 8.31 -1.18 -5.10
N THR A 50 9.32 -0.94 -4.28
CA THR A 50 10.71 -0.94 -4.76
C THR A 50 11.09 -2.33 -5.25
N ARG A 51 11.71 -2.40 -6.43
CA ARG A 51 12.24 -3.64 -6.99
C ARG A 51 13.27 -4.27 -6.04
N THR A 52 13.29 -5.60 -6.00
CA THR A 52 14.25 -6.37 -5.21
C THR A 52 15.67 -5.91 -5.49
N GLN A 53 16.42 -5.60 -4.43
CA GLN A 53 17.82 -5.15 -4.51
C GLN A 53 18.62 -5.77 -3.36
N GLY A 54 19.66 -6.53 -3.71
CA GLY A 54 20.46 -7.26 -2.74
C GLY A 54 19.58 -8.22 -1.93
N THR A 55 19.59 -8.07 -0.60
CA THR A 55 18.81 -8.88 0.34
C THR A 55 17.39 -8.36 0.58
N LYS A 56 17.01 -7.19 0.03
CA LYS A 56 15.68 -6.61 0.22
C LYS A 56 14.75 -7.12 -0.87
N ILE A 57 13.80 -7.97 -0.50
CA ILE A 57 12.84 -8.59 -1.42
C ILE A 57 11.59 -7.72 -1.55
N ALA A 58 11.12 -7.51 -2.79
CA ALA A 58 9.93 -6.71 -3.07
C ALA A 58 8.65 -7.28 -2.42
N SER A 59 8.52 -8.61 -2.38
CA SER A 59 7.38 -9.32 -1.77
C SER A 59 7.21 -8.96 -0.30
N ASP A 60 8.29 -8.84 0.45
CA ASP A 60 8.25 -8.53 1.88
C ASP A 60 7.77 -7.10 2.12
N GLY A 61 8.07 -6.19 1.18
CA GLY A 61 7.56 -4.83 1.19
C GLY A 61 6.08 -4.71 0.81
N LEU A 62 5.48 -5.77 0.25
CA LEU A 62 4.06 -5.86 -0.10
C LEU A 62 3.25 -6.59 0.97
N LYS A 63 3.81 -7.65 1.57
CA LYS A 63 3.17 -8.42 2.65
C LYS A 63 2.87 -7.52 3.86
N GLY A 64 1.71 -7.74 4.47
CA GLY A 64 1.24 -6.96 5.63
C GLY A 64 0.66 -5.57 5.31
N ARG A 65 0.67 -5.11 4.05
CA ARG A 65 -0.03 -3.87 3.66
C ARG A 65 -1.54 -4.02 3.87
N VAL A 66 -2.15 -2.96 4.38
CA VAL A 66 -3.60 -2.89 4.63
C VAL A 66 -4.23 -1.94 3.61
N PHE A 67 -5.19 -2.45 2.84
CA PHE A 67 -5.99 -1.66 1.90
C PHE A 67 -7.41 -1.53 2.45
N GLU A 68 -7.93 -0.30 2.48
CA GLU A 68 -9.31 -0.04 2.85
C GLU A 68 -10.14 0.14 1.58
N VAL A 69 -11.10 -0.75 1.37
CA VAL A 69 -11.93 -0.81 0.15
C VAL A 69 -13.39 -0.86 0.55
N SER A 70 -14.26 -0.15 -0.16
CA SER A 70 -15.70 -0.20 0.10
C SER A 70 -16.32 -1.51 -0.42
N LEU A 71 -17.46 -1.90 0.14
CA LEU A 71 -18.23 -3.04 -0.37
C LEU A 71 -18.77 -2.75 -1.78
N ALA A 72 -19.09 -1.48 -2.07
CA ALA A 72 -19.55 -1.04 -3.39
C ALA A 72 -18.52 -1.37 -4.46
N ASP A 73 -17.24 -1.07 -4.22
CA ASP A 73 -16.15 -1.35 -5.18
C ASP A 73 -15.89 -2.86 -5.38
N LEU A 74 -16.22 -3.69 -4.39
CA LEU A 74 -15.97 -5.14 -4.43
C LEU A 74 -17.14 -5.94 -5.02
N GLN A 75 -18.37 -5.41 -4.93
CA GLN A 75 -19.59 -6.15 -5.26
C GLN A 75 -20.51 -5.41 -6.26
N ASN A 76 -20.19 -4.17 -6.64
CA ASN A 76 -21.08 -3.26 -7.39
C ASN A 76 -22.45 -3.08 -6.71
N ASP A 77 -22.46 -3.00 -5.39
CA ASP A 77 -23.65 -2.82 -4.55
C ASP A 77 -23.77 -1.34 -4.11
N GLU A 78 -24.97 -0.85 -3.81
CA GLU A 78 -25.21 0.56 -3.43
C GLU A 78 -24.66 0.91 -2.03
N VAL A 79 -24.22 -0.10 -1.29
CA VAL A 79 -23.82 -0.01 0.12
C VAL A 79 -22.36 0.47 0.27
N ALA A 80 -22.09 1.72 -0.11
CA ALA A 80 -20.74 2.33 -0.03
C ALA A 80 -20.23 2.54 1.41
N PHE A 81 -21.13 2.56 2.41
CA PHE A 81 -20.76 2.81 3.81
C PHE A 81 -20.09 1.61 4.49
N ARG A 82 -20.12 0.41 3.91
CA ARG A 82 -19.43 -0.74 4.48
C ARG A 82 -18.02 -0.81 3.91
N LYS A 83 -17.00 -0.70 4.75
CA LYS A 83 -15.59 -0.79 4.34
C LYS A 83 -14.92 -2.04 4.90
N PHE A 84 -14.04 -2.63 4.10
CA PHE A 84 -13.20 -3.75 4.48
C PHE A 84 -11.75 -3.33 4.58
N LYS A 85 -11.04 -3.93 5.54
CA LYS A 85 -9.58 -3.86 5.60
C LYS A 85 -9.02 -5.17 5.08
N LEU A 86 -8.45 -5.11 3.89
CA LEU A 86 -7.83 -6.24 3.23
C LEU A 86 -6.34 -6.22 3.55
N ILE A 87 -5.79 -7.33 4.04
CA ILE A 87 -4.35 -7.46 4.30
C ILE A 87 -3.69 -8.36 3.28
N THR A 88 -2.57 -7.91 2.74
CA THR A 88 -1.75 -8.68 1.83
C THR A 88 -1.11 -9.85 2.58
N GLU A 89 -1.49 -11.06 2.23
CA GLU A 89 -0.88 -12.28 2.78
C GLU A 89 0.20 -12.81 1.85
N ASP A 90 -0.09 -12.86 0.55
CA ASP A 90 0.84 -13.44 -0.42
C ASP A 90 0.87 -12.71 -1.76
N VAL A 91 1.97 -12.92 -2.48
CA VAL A 91 2.24 -12.34 -3.79
C VAL A 91 2.51 -13.48 -4.77
N GLN A 92 1.72 -13.60 -5.83
CA GLN A 92 1.83 -14.62 -6.87
C GLN A 92 1.92 -13.96 -8.24
N ASP A 93 2.96 -14.25 -9.02
CA ASP A 93 3.11 -13.84 -10.43
C ASP A 93 2.65 -12.38 -10.73
N ASN A 94 3.05 -11.45 -9.88
CA ASN A 94 2.73 -10.01 -9.90
C ASN A 94 1.31 -9.59 -9.47
N ALA A 95 0.52 -10.53 -8.99
CA ALA A 95 -0.76 -10.29 -8.32
C ALA A 95 -0.64 -10.47 -6.80
N ILE A 96 -1.29 -9.57 -6.07
CA ILE A 96 -1.35 -9.60 -4.61
C ILE A 96 -2.68 -10.20 -4.17
N LEU A 97 -2.65 -11.20 -3.30
CA LEU A 97 -3.82 -11.84 -2.74
C LEU A 97 -4.11 -11.34 -1.32
N PHE A 98 -5.39 -11.09 -1.08
CA PHE A 98 -5.91 -10.59 0.19
C PHE A 98 -6.76 -11.62 0.92
N ASN A 99 -6.52 -11.75 2.22
CA ASN A 99 -7.46 -12.37 3.13
C ASN A 99 -8.26 -11.29 3.88
N LYS A 100 -9.50 -11.64 4.22
CA LYS A 100 -10.47 -10.72 4.80
C LYS A 100 -10.16 -10.51 6.28
N LYS A 101 -9.60 -9.35 6.67
CA LYS A 101 -9.65 -8.90 8.06
C LYS A 101 -10.98 -8.17 8.33
N LYS A 102 -11.55 -8.46 9.51
CA LYS A 102 -12.84 -8.03 10.09
C LYS A 102 -13.50 -6.79 9.45
N LYS A 103 -14.80 -6.91 9.13
CA LYS A 103 -15.69 -5.78 8.78
C LYS A 103 -15.66 -4.72 9.89
N LYS A 104 -15.29 -3.48 9.58
CA LYS A 104 -15.71 -2.34 10.42
C LYS A 104 -17.04 -1.83 9.86
N LYS A 105 -18.06 -1.71 10.71
CA LYS A 105 -19.19 -0.81 10.40
C LYS A 105 -18.59 0.59 10.34
N ALA A 106 -18.70 1.28 9.21
CA ALA A 106 -18.36 2.70 9.19
C ALA A 106 -19.26 3.41 10.21
N ASN A 107 -18.65 4.29 11.01
CA ASN A 107 -19.40 5.11 11.93
C ASN A 107 -20.28 6.03 11.07
N LYS A 108 -21.61 5.91 11.16
CA LYS A 108 -22.52 6.87 10.53
C LYS A 108 -22.19 8.25 11.12
N PRO A 109 -22.11 9.34 10.34
CA PRO A 109 -22.44 10.64 10.91
C PRO A 109 -23.91 10.56 11.33
N GLN A 110 -24.17 10.55 12.64
CA GLN A 110 -25.50 10.88 13.16
C GLN A 110 -25.76 12.34 12.83
N ARG A 111 -26.30 12.63 11.64
CA ARG A 111 -26.82 13.95 11.34
C ARG A 111 -28.00 13.78 10.39
N GLY A 112 -29.20 14.04 10.93
CA GLY A 112 -30.45 14.16 10.17
C GLY A 112 -31.42 12.98 10.30
N MET A 113 -31.92 12.71 11.51
CA MET A 113 -33.17 11.94 11.66
C MET A 113 -33.93 12.34 12.94
N GLU A 114 -34.03 13.64 13.22
CA GLU A 114 -34.85 14.14 14.34
C GLU A 114 -35.73 15.37 14.04
N GLU A 115 -35.91 15.77 12.77
CA GLU A 115 -36.84 16.86 12.41
C GLU A 115 -37.96 16.43 11.45
N SER A 116 -38.54 15.24 11.68
CA SER A 116 -39.79 14.85 11.01
C SER A 116 -40.76 14.15 11.97
N TYR A 117 -40.92 14.72 13.17
CA TYR A 117 -42.07 14.46 14.06
C TYR A 117 -42.57 15.76 14.70
N MET A 118 -42.83 16.76 13.88
CA MET A 118 -43.78 17.84 14.17
C MET A 118 -44.44 18.14 12.83
N HIS A 119 -45.77 18.21 12.78
CA HIS A 119 -46.64 18.35 11.60
C HIS A 119 -47.28 17.06 11.05
N VAL A 120 -48.03 16.33 11.89
CA VAL A 120 -49.41 15.95 11.54
C VAL A 120 -50.23 15.90 12.82
N GLY A 121 -51.10 16.87 13.01
CA GLY A 121 -52.04 16.93 14.12
C GLY A 121 -52.74 18.28 14.13
N LYS A 122 -53.84 18.36 13.39
CA LYS A 122 -54.88 19.38 13.59
C LYS A 122 -55.51 19.21 14.96
#